data_AF-A0A833LFY7-F1
#
_entry.id   AF-A0A833LFY7-F1
#
_cell.length_a   1.000
_cell.length_b   1.000
_cell.length_c   1.000
_cell.angle_alpha   90.00
_cell.angle_beta   90.00
_cell.angle_gamma   90.00
#
_symmetry.space_group_name_H-M   'P 1'
#
loop_
_entity.id
_entity.type
_entity.pdbx_description
1 polymer ?
#
loop_
_entity_poly.entity_id
_entity_poly.type
_entity_poly.pdbx_seq_one_letter_code
_entity_poly.pdbx_strand_id
1 'polypeptide(L)'
;MPQAAPKQLWTPSPERIERAQITAFARAHGLPTDYGELWRWSVADIERFWALIWSHFDVAGDHGEVLADRSMPGARWFPGTAVNYAGHAFATRDPDAIAIRHASELRGLEACTWGELATETAQLGG
;
A
#
# COMPACT_ATOMS: atom_id res chain seq x y z
N MET A 1 33.22 3.20 -27.17
CA MET A 1 33.44 4.05 -25.98
C MET A 1 32.63 3.44 -24.85
N PRO A 2 33.22 2.97 -23.73
CA PRO A 2 32.43 2.52 -22.59
C PRO A 2 31.63 3.70 -22.05
N GLN A 3 30.33 3.54 -21.91
CA GLN A 3 29.44 4.55 -21.36
C GLN A 3 29.75 4.67 -19.85
N ALA A 4 30.21 5.83 -19.40
CA ALA A 4 30.42 6.09 -17.99
C ALA A 4 29.09 5.88 -17.23
N ALA A 5 29.13 5.11 -16.14
CA ALA A 5 27.96 4.87 -15.32
C ALA A 5 27.33 6.20 -14.88
N PRO A 6 25.98 6.32 -14.88
CA PRO A 6 25.32 7.57 -14.55
C PRO A 6 25.69 8.02 -13.14
N LYS A 7 26.06 9.30 -13.00
CA LYS A 7 26.42 9.89 -11.71
C LYS A 7 25.20 9.87 -10.78
N GLN A 8 25.33 9.17 -9.64
CA GLN A 8 24.32 9.15 -8.59
C GLN A 8 24.15 10.56 -7.99
N LEU A 9 22.95 11.13 -8.14
CA LEU A 9 22.66 12.50 -7.71
C LEU A 9 22.36 12.60 -6.21
N TRP A 10 21.83 11.54 -5.61
CA TRP A 10 21.41 11.51 -4.23
C TRP A 10 21.38 10.07 -3.69
N THR A 11 21.58 9.93 -2.38
CA THR A 11 21.44 8.66 -1.65
C THR A 11 20.76 8.96 -0.32
N PRO A 12 19.81 8.13 0.14
CA PRO A 12 19.26 8.27 1.49
C PRO A 12 20.35 8.09 2.55
N SER A 13 20.22 8.80 3.67
CA SER A 13 21.07 8.56 4.83
C SER A 13 20.71 7.22 5.50
N PRO A 14 21.62 6.61 6.27
CA PRO A 14 21.33 5.39 7.03
C PRO A 14 20.11 5.52 7.94
N GLU A 15 19.92 6.67 8.59
CA GLU A 15 18.77 6.92 9.48
C GLU A 15 17.45 6.95 8.71
N ARG A 16 17.47 7.45 7.47
CA ARG A 16 16.29 7.46 6.60
C ARG A 16 15.94 6.04 6.14
N ILE A 17 16.94 5.21 5.85
CA ILE A 17 16.75 3.79 5.53
C ILE A 17 16.15 3.06 6.74
N GLU A 18 16.72 3.27 7.94
CA GLU A 18 16.27 2.62 9.17
C GLU A 18 14.80 2.93 9.50
N ARG A 19 14.36 4.17 9.26
CA ARG A 19 12.99 4.63 9.56
C ARG A 19 11.99 4.37 8.43
N ALA A 20 12.40 3.76 7.32
CA ALA A 20 11.51 3.51 6.20
C ALA A 20 10.53 2.37 6.51
N GLN A 21 9.27 2.52 6.10
CA GLN A 21 8.24 1.48 6.30
C GLN A 21 8.60 0.16 5.63
N ILE A 22 9.27 0.19 4.46
CA ILE A 22 9.75 -1.01 3.77
C ILE A 22 10.82 -1.77 4.58
N THR A 23 11.67 -1.05 5.32
CA THR A 23 12.65 -1.64 6.22
C THR A 23 11.96 -2.30 7.42
N ALA A 24 10.96 -1.62 7.99
CA ALA A 24 10.14 -2.17 9.07
C ALA A 24 9.37 -3.43 8.63
N PHE A 25 8.73 -3.40 7.45
CA PHE A 25 8.07 -4.54 6.83
C PHE A 25 9.04 -5.73 6.68
N ALA A 26 10.21 -5.50 6.07
CA ALA A 26 11.18 -6.56 5.84
C ALA A 26 11.61 -7.20 7.17
N ARG A 27 11.92 -6.40 8.19
CA ARG A 27 12.29 -6.91 9.52
C ARG A 27 11.17 -7.66 10.23
N ALA A 28 9.94 -7.14 10.19
CA ALA A 28 8.78 -7.76 10.82
C ALA A 28 8.52 -9.17 10.27
N HIS A 29 8.91 -9.43 9.02
CA HIS A 29 8.70 -10.71 8.35
C HIS A 29 10.00 -11.52 8.15
N GLY A 30 11.12 -11.11 8.75
CA GLY A 30 12.41 -11.81 8.63
C GLY A 30 12.98 -11.86 7.21
N LEU A 31 12.67 -10.85 6.39
CA LEU A 31 13.08 -10.71 5.00
C LEU A 31 14.34 -9.84 4.87
N PRO A 32 15.05 -9.91 3.71
CA PRO A 32 16.19 -9.04 3.46
C PRO A 32 15.82 -7.55 3.56
N THR A 33 16.65 -6.77 4.25
CA THR A 33 16.47 -5.31 4.33
C THR A 33 17.15 -4.56 3.20
N ASP A 34 18.07 -5.20 2.47
CA ASP A 34 18.55 -4.67 1.19
C ASP A 34 17.40 -4.72 0.18
N TYR A 35 17.14 -3.57 -0.46
CA TYR A 35 16.02 -3.45 -1.40
C TYR A 35 16.17 -4.38 -2.61
N GLY A 36 17.38 -4.58 -3.12
CA GLY A 36 17.63 -5.43 -4.27
C GLY A 36 17.36 -6.90 -3.96
N GLU A 37 17.78 -7.36 -2.78
CA GLU A 37 17.47 -8.71 -2.28
C GLU A 37 15.98 -8.89 -2.00
N LEU A 38 15.34 -7.91 -1.34
CA LEU A 38 13.91 -7.93 -1.04
C LEU A 38 13.08 -8.01 -2.32
N TRP A 39 13.43 -7.21 -3.33
CA TRP A 39 12.77 -7.22 -4.63
C TRP A 39 12.94 -8.57 -5.35
N ARG A 40 14.16 -9.14 -5.38
CA ARG A 40 14.39 -10.46 -5.98
C ARG A 40 13.54 -11.53 -5.31
N TRP A 41 13.44 -11.48 -3.98
CA TRP A 41 12.58 -12.38 -3.23
C TRP A 41 11.10 -12.16 -3.57
N SER A 42 10.60 -10.92 -3.60
CA SER A 42 9.17 -10.64 -3.79
C SER A 42 8.63 -11.05 -5.16
N VAL A 43 9.48 -11.05 -6.19
CA VAL A 43 9.10 -11.52 -7.53
C VAL A 43 9.27 -13.04 -7.69
N ALA A 44 10.23 -13.64 -6.97
CA ALA A 44 10.45 -15.08 -6.99
C ALA A 44 9.35 -15.84 -6.24
N ASP A 45 8.92 -15.31 -5.09
CA ASP A 45 7.88 -15.89 -4.23
C ASP A 45 6.69 -14.93 -4.12
N ILE A 46 5.99 -14.76 -5.25
CA ILE A 46 4.97 -13.73 -5.42
C ILE A 46 3.73 -13.97 -4.55
N GLU A 47 3.33 -15.24 -4.35
CA GLU A 47 2.18 -15.59 -3.52
C GLU A 47 2.47 -15.27 -2.05
N ARG A 48 3.65 -15.64 -1.55
CA ARG A 48 4.04 -15.30 -0.19
C ARG A 48 4.18 -13.81 0.01
N PHE A 49 4.73 -13.07 -0.97
CA PHE A 49 4.80 -11.62 -0.90
C PHE A 49 3.42 -11.00 -0.69
N TRP A 50 2.44 -11.36 -1.52
CA TRP A 50 1.10 -10.80 -1.44
C TRP A 50 0.30 -11.27 -0.21
N ALA A 51 0.50 -12.51 0.27
CA ALA A 51 -0.03 -12.95 1.55
C ALA A 51 0.50 -12.10 2.71
N LEU A 52 1.80 -11.80 2.72
CA LEU A 52 2.40 -10.96 3.74
C LEU A 52 1.87 -9.52 3.66
N ILE A 53 1.73 -8.94 2.47
CA ILE A 53 1.10 -7.62 2.28
C ILE A 53 -0.33 -7.59 2.84
N TRP A 54 -1.13 -8.63 2.57
CA TRP A 54 -2.50 -8.73 3.11
C TRP A 54 -2.51 -8.64 4.64
N SER A 55 -1.66 -9.45 5.30
CA SER A 55 -1.55 -9.46 6.76
C SER A 55 -0.94 -8.17 7.31
N HIS A 56 0.05 -7.58 6.63
CA HIS A 56 0.77 -6.39 7.09
C HIS A 56 -0.12 -5.14 7.11
N PHE A 57 -1.05 -5.03 6.16
CA PHE A 57 -2.00 -3.93 6.11
C PHE A 57 -3.33 -4.24 6.80
N ASP A 58 -3.42 -5.36 7.54
CA ASP A 58 -4.63 -5.81 8.23
C ASP A 58 -5.87 -5.78 7.32
N VAL A 59 -5.71 -6.27 6.07
CA VAL A 59 -6.83 -6.36 5.13
C VAL A 59 -7.86 -7.33 5.72
N ALA A 60 -9.10 -6.86 5.87
CA ALA A 60 -10.13 -7.60 6.57
C ALA A 60 -10.49 -8.91 5.86
N GLY A 61 -10.63 -9.98 6.64
CA GLY A 61 -10.97 -11.32 6.15
C GLY A 61 -9.73 -12.17 5.84
N ASP A 62 -9.99 -13.42 5.48
CA ASP A 62 -8.96 -14.34 5.01
C ASP A 62 -8.63 -14.07 3.53
N HIS A 63 -7.36 -14.09 3.17
CA HIS A 63 -6.93 -13.88 1.79
C HIS A 63 -7.23 -15.08 0.89
N GLY A 64 -7.36 -16.28 1.46
CA GLY A 64 -7.57 -17.51 0.70
C GLY A 64 -6.40 -17.85 -0.23
N GLU A 65 -6.67 -18.41 -1.40
CA GLU A 65 -5.64 -18.61 -2.43
C GLU A 65 -5.16 -17.26 -2.97
N VAL A 66 -3.85 -17.00 -3.00
CA VAL A 66 -3.35 -15.67 -3.38
C VAL A 66 -3.38 -15.45 -4.90
N LEU A 67 -2.97 -16.44 -5.69
CA LEU A 67 -2.80 -16.31 -7.13
C LEU A 67 -3.07 -17.64 -7.83
N ALA A 68 -4.26 -17.79 -8.38
CA ALA A 68 -4.70 -19.03 -9.00
C ALA A 68 -4.32 -19.15 -10.49
N ASP A 69 -4.04 -18.04 -11.16
CA ASP A 69 -3.54 -18.03 -12.53
C ASP A 69 -2.58 -16.86 -12.73
N ARG A 70 -1.38 -17.15 -13.23
CA ARG A 70 -0.31 -16.18 -13.49
C ARG A 70 -0.25 -15.72 -14.95
N SER A 71 -1.04 -16.33 -15.84
CA SER A 71 -1.04 -16.00 -17.26
C SER A 71 -1.50 -14.56 -17.49
N MET A 72 -0.92 -13.91 -18.51
CA MET A 72 -1.23 -12.52 -18.84
C MET A 72 -1.67 -12.39 -20.30
N PRO A 73 -2.75 -11.64 -20.58
CA PRO A 73 -3.66 -10.99 -19.63
C PRO A 73 -4.58 -12.00 -18.92
N GLY A 74 -5.18 -11.61 -17.79
CA GLY A 74 -6.20 -12.42 -17.11
C GLY A 74 -5.75 -13.11 -15.82
N ALA A 75 -4.58 -12.75 -15.27
CA ALA A 75 -4.12 -13.25 -13.99
C ALA A 75 -5.22 -13.15 -12.91
N ARG A 76 -5.41 -14.23 -12.15
CA ARG A 76 -6.51 -14.35 -11.18
C ARG A 76 -5.98 -14.33 -9.76
N TRP A 77 -6.09 -13.17 -9.14
CA TRP A 77 -5.70 -12.90 -7.75
C TRP A 77 -6.85 -13.14 -6.78
N PHE A 78 -6.55 -13.68 -5.60
CA PHE A 78 -7.48 -13.83 -4.47
C PHE A 78 -8.88 -14.39 -4.84
N PRO A 79 -8.98 -15.48 -5.62
CA PRO A 79 -10.28 -16.00 -6.03
C PRO A 79 -11.14 -16.39 -4.83
N GLY A 80 -12.42 -16.02 -4.89
CA GLY A 80 -13.39 -16.31 -3.83
C GLY A 80 -13.30 -15.38 -2.62
N THR A 81 -12.28 -14.54 -2.54
CA THR A 81 -12.13 -13.53 -1.49
C THR A 81 -12.86 -12.26 -1.89
N ALA A 82 -13.66 -11.73 -0.97
CA ALA A 82 -14.39 -10.48 -1.15
C ALA A 82 -13.90 -9.43 -0.14
N VAL A 83 -13.66 -8.22 -0.62
CA VAL A 83 -13.25 -7.08 0.21
C VAL A 83 -14.14 -5.87 -0.09
N ASN A 84 -14.34 -5.02 0.91
CA ASN A 84 -14.94 -3.70 0.71
C ASN A 84 -13.84 -2.64 0.77
N TYR A 85 -13.54 -2.03 -0.38
CA TYR A 85 -12.49 -1.02 -0.49
C TYR A 85 -12.76 0.20 0.41
N ALA A 86 -13.98 0.76 0.35
CA ALA A 86 -14.35 1.90 1.18
C ALA A 86 -14.33 1.53 2.66
N GLY A 87 -14.92 0.36 3.01
CA GLY A 87 -14.90 -0.18 4.36
C GLY A 87 -13.48 -0.29 4.93
N HIS A 88 -12.54 -0.82 4.16
CA HIS A 88 -11.14 -0.90 4.56
C HIS A 88 -10.48 0.48 4.70
N ALA A 89 -10.75 1.41 3.78
CA ALA A 89 -10.19 2.76 3.83
C ALA A 89 -10.59 3.54 5.11
N PHE A 90 -11.82 3.32 5.59
CA PHE A 90 -12.38 3.99 6.77
C PHE A 90 -12.13 3.25 8.10
N ALA A 91 -11.83 1.95 8.09
CA ALA A 91 -11.88 1.06 9.25
C ALA A 91 -11.11 1.53 10.50
N THR A 92 -9.97 2.20 10.32
CA THR A 92 -9.04 2.58 11.41
C THR A 92 -8.83 4.08 11.52
N ARG A 93 -9.75 4.88 10.96
CA ARG A 93 -9.63 6.34 10.91
C ARG A 93 -10.31 6.98 12.11
N ASP A 94 -9.62 7.96 12.69
CA ASP A 94 -10.20 8.87 13.67
C ASP A 94 -11.25 9.75 12.97
N PRO A 95 -12.55 9.66 13.32
CA PRO A 95 -13.60 10.43 12.68
C PRO A 95 -13.40 11.95 12.74
N ASP A 96 -12.72 12.45 13.77
CA ASP A 96 -12.49 13.88 13.99
C ASP A 96 -11.22 14.39 13.26
N ALA A 97 -10.38 13.48 12.78
CA ALA A 97 -9.17 13.84 12.04
C ALA A 97 -9.50 14.30 10.60
N ILE A 98 -8.70 15.24 10.09
CA ILE A 98 -8.83 15.72 8.72
C ILE A 98 -8.44 14.63 7.71
N ALA A 99 -9.36 14.28 6.82
CA ALA A 99 -9.14 13.35 5.71
C ALA A 99 -8.67 14.06 4.45
N ILE A 100 -9.38 15.14 4.07
CA ILE A 100 -9.15 15.87 2.83
C ILE A 100 -8.97 17.35 3.16
N ARG A 101 -7.93 17.97 2.59
CA ARG A 101 -7.81 19.43 2.50
C ARG A 101 -8.03 19.82 1.05
N HIS A 102 -8.97 20.72 0.81
CA HIS A 102 -9.33 21.15 -0.54
C HIS A 102 -9.38 22.67 -0.64
N ALA A 103 -9.08 23.18 -1.83
CA ALA A 103 -9.14 24.60 -2.16
C ALA A 103 -9.57 24.75 -3.62
N SER A 104 -10.08 25.93 -3.99
CA SER A 104 -10.40 26.26 -5.38
C SER A 104 -10.07 27.72 -5.65
N GLU A 105 -10.15 28.17 -6.90
CA GLU A 105 -9.94 29.59 -7.24
C GLU A 105 -10.94 30.52 -6.54
N LEU A 106 -12.13 30.01 -6.19
CA LEU A 106 -13.21 30.75 -5.54
C LEU A 106 -13.31 30.50 -4.03
N ARG A 107 -12.56 29.53 -3.48
CA ARG A 107 -12.65 29.13 -2.06
C ARG A 107 -11.27 28.91 -1.48
N GLY A 108 -11.04 29.47 -0.29
CA GLY A 108 -9.82 29.24 0.48
C GLY A 108 -9.62 27.78 0.86
N LEU A 109 -8.52 27.49 1.57
CA LEU A 109 -8.23 26.15 2.06
C LEU A 109 -9.25 25.72 3.11
N GLU A 110 -10.06 24.74 2.76
CA GLU A 110 -11.04 24.08 3.63
C GLU A 110 -10.61 22.64 3.91
N ALA A 111 -11.32 21.99 4.82
CA ALA A 111 -11.03 20.63 5.25
C ALA A 111 -12.30 19.83 5.50
N CYS A 112 -12.22 18.53 5.20
CA CYS A 112 -13.25 17.53 5.46
C CYS A 112 -12.64 16.46 6.38
N THR A 113 -13.36 16.13 7.44
CA THR A 113 -13.00 15.09 8.41
C THR A 113 -13.26 13.69 7.85
N TRP A 114 -12.67 12.66 8.46
CA TRP A 114 -12.97 11.27 8.10
C TRP A 114 -14.45 10.92 8.35
N GLY A 115 -15.08 11.46 9.38
CA GLY A 115 -16.49 11.22 9.69
C GLY A 115 -17.44 11.83 8.65
N GLU A 116 -17.16 13.06 8.21
CA GLU A 116 -17.90 13.71 7.12
C GLU A 116 -17.73 12.92 5.81
N LEU A 117 -16.49 12.58 5.46
CA LEU A 117 -16.21 11.82 4.24
C LEU A 117 -16.90 10.45 4.21
N ALA A 118 -16.92 9.74 5.35
CA ALA A 118 -17.61 8.46 5.46
C ALA A 118 -19.13 8.62 5.28
N THR A 119 -19.72 9.65 5.88
CA THR A 119 -21.15 9.96 5.76
C THR A 119 -21.53 10.29 4.33
N GLU A 120 -20.77 11.18 3.67
CA GLU A 120 -21.00 11.56 2.28
C GLU A 120 -20.82 10.38 1.32
N THR A 121 -19.81 9.53 1.55
CA THR A 121 -19.59 8.33 0.73
C THR A 121 -20.75 7.35 0.85
N ALA A 122 -21.28 7.14 2.06
CA ALA A 122 -22.40 6.24 2.30
C ALA A 122 -23.70 6.71 1.59
N GLN A 123 -23.89 8.03 1.41
CA GLN A 123 -25.05 8.57 0.70
C GLN A 123 -25.02 8.32 -0.82
N LEU A 124 -23.82 8.18 -1.41
CA LEU A 124 -23.65 7.94 -2.84
C LEU A 124 -23.68 6.45 -3.23
N GLY A 125 -23.49 5.55 -2.25
CA GLY A 125 -23.38 4.10 -2.47
C GLY A 125 -24.69 3.32 -2.41
N GLY A 126 -25.84 3.99 -2.55
CA GLY A 126 -27.19 3.38 -2.55
C GLY A 126 -27.49 2.55 -3.80
#